data_AF-A0A3S1QG61-F1
#
_entry.id   AF-A0A3S1QG61-F1
#
_cell.length_a   1.000
_cell.length_b   1.000
_cell.length_c   1.000
_cell.angle_alpha   90.00
_cell.angle_beta   90.00
_cell.angle_gamma   90.00
#
_symmetry.space_group_name_H-M   'P 1'
#
loop_
_entity.id
_entity.type
_entity.pdbx_description
1 polymer ?
#
loop_
_entity_poly.entity_id
_entity_poly.type
_entity_poly.pdbx_seq_one_letter_code
_entity_poly.pdbx_strand_id
1 'polypeptide(L)'
;AWFTGRKRFQASTRAALPVFEAVGSRIRINPLAHWTTSDQADYMRAHALRENPLVAYGYLSIGCFPCTQPVQPGEDARSGRWAGHAKTECGIHLSGLEKSLTDASL
;
A
#
# COMPACT_ATOMS: atom_id res chain seq x y z
N ALA A 1 7.20 14.84 8.79
CA ALA A 1 6.87 13.41 8.81
C ALA A 1 5.55 13.18 8.08
N TRP A 2 5.21 11.94 7.70
CA TRP A 2 3.89 11.61 7.14
C TRP A 2 3.43 10.20 7.51
N PHE A 3 2.12 9.97 7.49
CA PHE A 3 1.51 8.65 7.71
C PHE A 3 1.29 7.90 6.40
N THR A 4 1.34 6.56 6.44
CA THR A 4 0.86 5.72 5.34
C THR A 4 -0.02 4.58 5.85
N GLY A 5 -0.89 4.06 4.97
CA GLY A 5 -1.72 2.89 5.24
C GLY A 5 -1.05 1.54 4.94
N ARG A 6 0.29 1.49 4.81
CA ARG A 6 1.02 0.25 4.52
C ARG A 6 0.89 -0.72 5.70
N LYS A 7 0.55 -1.97 5.41
CA LYS A 7 0.47 -3.08 6.38
C LYS A 7 1.43 -4.20 5.95
N ARG A 8 1.92 -4.99 6.90
CA ARG A 8 2.89 -6.08 6.64
C ARG A 8 2.33 -7.18 5.75
N PHE A 9 1.06 -7.53 5.90
CA PHE A 9 0.43 -8.62 5.14
C PHE A 9 0.18 -8.30 3.67
N GLN A 10 0.28 -7.03 3.24
CA GLN A 10 -0.10 -6.61 1.89
C GLN A 10 0.92 -7.00 0.80
N ALA A 11 2.11 -7.43 1.17
CA ALA A 11 3.12 -7.98 0.26
C ALA A 11 4.22 -8.66 1.05
N SER A 12 4.84 -9.70 0.48
CA SER A 12 6.02 -10.35 1.06
C SER A 12 7.15 -9.36 1.35
N THR A 13 7.37 -8.38 0.46
CA THR A 13 8.37 -7.32 0.62
C THR A 13 8.08 -6.37 1.80
N ARG A 14 6.89 -6.43 2.39
CA ARG A 14 6.48 -5.60 3.53
C ARG A 14 6.46 -6.36 4.85
N ALA A 15 6.80 -7.65 4.88
CA ALA A 15 6.70 -8.47 6.10
C ALA A 15 7.46 -7.87 7.31
N ALA A 16 8.63 -7.27 7.06
CA ALA A 16 9.45 -6.61 8.07
C ALA A 16 9.23 -5.07 8.17
N LEU A 17 8.13 -4.54 7.64
CA LEU A 17 7.83 -3.09 7.63
C LEU A 17 7.85 -2.52 9.06
N PRO A 18 8.76 -1.58 9.39
CA PRO A 18 8.77 -0.95 10.70
C PRO A 18 7.66 0.12 10.81
N VAL A 19 7.24 0.41 12.04
CA VAL A 19 6.25 1.46 12.32
C VAL A 19 6.82 2.84 12.01
N PHE A 20 8.11 3.06 12.28
CA PHE A 20 8.81 4.30 11.97
C PHE A 20 9.96 4.00 10.98
N GLU A 21 9.98 4.71 9.86
CA GLU A 21 11.00 4.61 8.82
C GLU A 21 11.67 5.98 8.63
N ALA A 22 13.00 6.03 8.64
CA ALA A 22 13.74 7.20 8.17
C ALA A 22 13.75 7.22 6.64
N VAL A 23 13.38 8.35 6.04
CA VAL A 23 13.47 8.62 4.61
C VAL A 23 14.23 9.93 4.46
N GLY A 24 15.56 9.81 4.36
CA GLY A 24 16.48 10.94 4.45
C GLY A 24 16.30 11.72 5.75
N SER A 25 16.00 13.01 5.67
CA SER A 25 15.78 13.86 6.87
C SER A 25 14.38 13.73 7.48
N ARG A 26 13.47 13.03 6.80
CA ARG A 26 12.05 12.93 7.17
C ARG A 26 11.72 11.56 7.73
N ILE A 27 10.64 11.50 8.51
CA ILE A 27 10.09 10.24 9.05
C ILE A 27 8.79 9.87 8.33
N ARG A 28 8.70 8.61 7.90
CA ARG A 28 7.48 7.95 7.44
C ARG A 28 6.95 7.04 8.54
N ILE A 29 5.65 7.11 8.82
CA ILE A 29 5.00 6.40 9.93
C ILE A 29 3.93 5.46 9.37
N ASN A 30 3.97 4.18 9.75
CA ASN A 30 3.03 3.14 9.33
C ASN A 30 2.23 2.66 10.56
N PRO A 31 1.22 3.43 11.03
CA PRO A 31 0.49 3.10 12.26
C PRO A 31 -0.27 1.77 12.15
N LEU A 32 -0.61 1.37 10.92
CA LEU A 32 -1.33 0.13 10.64
C LEU A 32 -0.39 -1.04 10.32
N ALA A 33 0.93 -0.93 10.54
CA ALA A 33 1.89 -1.95 10.11
C ALA A 33 1.53 -3.37 10.56
N HIS A 34 0.97 -3.50 11.77
CA HIS A 34 0.60 -4.77 12.40
C HIS A 34 -0.87 -5.18 12.18
N TRP A 35 -1.69 -4.31 11.61
CA TRP A 35 -3.09 -4.65 11.37
C TRP A 35 -3.20 -5.76 10.33
N THR A 36 -4.19 -6.61 10.53
CA THR A 36 -4.64 -7.66 9.62
C THR A 36 -5.82 -7.18 8.78
N THR A 37 -6.29 -8.01 7.85
CA THR A 37 -7.53 -7.76 7.10
C THR A 37 -8.76 -7.69 8.02
N SER A 38 -8.82 -8.53 9.07
CA SER A 38 -9.93 -8.51 10.02
C SER A 38 -9.95 -7.23 10.84
N ASP A 39 -8.79 -6.79 11.36
CA ASP A 39 -8.70 -5.55 12.14
C ASP A 39 -9.21 -4.35 11.33
N GLN A 40 -8.87 -4.28 10.04
CA GLN A 40 -9.38 -3.25 9.15
C GLN A 40 -10.91 -3.32 8.99
N ALA A 41 -11.44 -4.51 8.74
CA ALA A 41 -12.88 -4.71 8.55
C ALA A 41 -13.68 -4.42 9.83
N ASP A 42 -13.17 -4.85 10.99
CA ASP A 42 -13.75 -4.58 12.31
C ASP A 42 -13.78 -3.08 12.59
N TYR A 43 -12.67 -2.38 12.35
CA TYR A 43 -12.62 -0.94 12.56
C TYR A 43 -13.58 -0.19 11.61
N MET A 44 -13.64 -0.59 10.34
CA MET A 44 -14.57 0.02 9.39
C MET A 44 -16.03 -0.16 9.83
N ARG A 45 -16.42 -1.34 10.32
CA ARG A 45 -17.77 -1.59 10.86
C ARG A 45 -18.05 -0.78 12.11
N ALA A 46 -17.14 -0.82 13.09
CA ALA A 46 -17.29 -0.13 14.37
C ALA A 46 -17.46 1.39 14.20
N HIS A 47 -16.85 1.96 13.17
CA HIS A 47 -16.87 3.39 12.89
C HIS A 47 -17.75 3.79 11.69
N ALA A 48 -18.58 2.88 11.17
CA ALA A 48 -19.47 3.10 10.03
C ALA A 48 -18.75 3.75 8.81
N LEU A 49 -17.51 3.32 8.54
CA LEU A 49 -16.71 3.84 7.44
C LEU A 49 -17.18 3.23 6.12
N ARG A 50 -17.28 4.07 5.09
CA ARG A 50 -17.65 3.61 3.74
C ARG A 50 -16.46 2.93 3.08
N GLU A 51 -16.74 1.81 2.42
CA GLU A 51 -15.79 1.16 1.53
C GLU A 51 -15.76 1.85 0.16
N ASN A 52 -14.65 1.71 -0.56
CA ASN A 52 -14.59 2.13 -1.95
C ASN A 52 -15.53 1.24 -2.79
N PRO A 53 -16.44 1.80 -3.61
CA PRO A 53 -17.39 1.01 -4.40
C PRO A 53 -16.74 -0.04 -5.31
N LEU A 54 -15.50 0.17 -5.77
CA LEU A 54 -14.78 -0.77 -6.62
C LEU A 54 -14.46 -2.10 -5.91
N VAL A 55 -14.46 -2.14 -4.58
CA VAL A 55 -14.25 -3.39 -3.84
C VAL A 55 -15.36 -4.40 -4.15
N ALA A 56 -16.60 -3.96 -4.33
CA ALA A 56 -17.72 -4.81 -4.73
C ALA A 56 -17.53 -5.45 -6.12
N TYR A 57 -16.63 -4.91 -6.93
CA TYR A 57 -16.27 -5.42 -8.26
C TYR A 57 -14.92 -6.17 -8.27
N GLY A 58 -14.40 -6.55 -7.10
CA GLY A 58 -13.18 -7.34 -6.96
C GLY A 58 -11.87 -6.54 -6.91
N TYR A 59 -11.92 -5.20 -6.81
CA TYR A 59 -10.72 -4.38 -6.70
C TYR A 59 -10.25 -4.27 -5.23
N LEU A 60 -9.52 -5.29 -4.76
CA LEU A 60 -9.10 -5.38 -3.35
C LEU A 60 -7.83 -4.56 -3.02
N SER A 61 -7.07 -4.14 -4.03
CA SER A 61 -5.99 -3.16 -3.90
C SER A 61 -6.08 -2.16 -5.04
N ILE A 62 -6.41 -0.91 -4.73
CA ILE A 62 -6.74 0.11 -5.75
C ILE A 62 -5.56 1.05 -5.97
N GLY A 63 -5.19 1.27 -7.23
CA GLY A 63 -4.18 2.23 -7.67
C GLY A 63 -4.69 3.08 -8.85
N CYS A 64 -3.80 3.42 -9.78
CA CYS A 64 -4.20 4.10 -11.02
C CYS A 64 -4.97 3.15 -11.95
N PHE A 65 -5.89 3.70 -12.74
CA PHE A 65 -6.71 2.98 -13.73
C PHE A 65 -5.92 1.99 -14.61
N PRO A 66 -4.80 2.36 -15.27
CA PRO A 66 -4.14 1.45 -16.22
C PRO A 66 -3.34 0.31 -15.55
N CYS A 67 -3.19 0.33 -14.22
CA CYS A 67 -2.32 -0.61 -13.50
C CYS A 67 -3.04 -1.30 -12.32
N THR A 68 -4.36 -1.36 -12.37
CA THR A 68 -5.20 -1.98 -11.36
C THR A 68 -6.28 -2.81 -12.04
N GLN A 69 -6.34 -4.10 -11.71
CA GLN A 69 -7.36 -5.04 -12.18
C GLN A 69 -8.09 -5.66 -10.98
N PRO A 70 -9.33 -6.16 -11.17
CA PRO A 70 -9.99 -6.96 -10.15
C PRO A 70 -9.28 -8.30 -9.98
N VAL A 71 -9.40 -8.90 -8.80
CA VAL A 71 -8.83 -10.23 -8.49
C VAL A 71 -9.94 -11.27 -8.35
N GLN A 72 -9.62 -12.53 -8.58
CA GLN A 72 -10.55 -13.64 -8.37
C GLN A 72 -10.68 -14.00 -6.89
N PRO A 73 -11.80 -14.64 -6.47
CA PRO A 73 -11.95 -15.13 -5.11
C PRO A 73 -10.79 -16.04 -4.70
N GLY A 74 -10.14 -15.72 -3.57
CA GLY A 74 -9.01 -16.49 -3.03
C GLY A 74 -7.63 -16.07 -3.54
N GLU A 75 -7.54 -15.19 -4.54
CA GLU A 75 -6.26 -14.61 -4.96
C GLU A 75 -5.71 -13.61 -3.95
N ASP A 76 -4.40 -13.36 -4.00
CA ASP A 76 -3.77 -12.30 -3.24
C ASP A 76 -4.42 -10.95 -3.57
N ALA A 77 -4.84 -10.20 -2.55
CA ALA A 77 -5.59 -8.95 -2.72
C ALA A 77 -4.81 -7.88 -3.52
N ARG A 78 -3.48 -7.98 -3.59
CA ARG A 78 -2.60 -7.05 -4.31
C ARG A 78 -2.17 -7.57 -5.67
N SER A 79 -2.51 -8.80 -6.07
CA SER A 79 -2.15 -9.39 -7.38
C SER A 79 -2.70 -8.58 -8.55
N GLY A 80 -3.83 -7.90 -8.37
CA GLY A 80 -4.41 -6.99 -9.35
C GLY A 80 -3.59 -5.71 -9.60
N ARG A 81 -2.58 -5.41 -8.78
CA ARG A 81 -1.65 -4.28 -8.98
C ARG A 81 -0.52 -4.68 -9.91
N TRP A 82 -0.35 -3.94 -10.99
CA TRP A 82 0.72 -4.19 -11.97
C TRP A 82 0.68 -5.61 -12.54
N ALA A 83 -0.51 -6.21 -12.66
CA ALA A 83 -0.70 -7.52 -13.28
C ALA A 83 -0.04 -7.55 -14.68
N GLY A 84 0.81 -8.54 -14.91
CA GLY A 84 1.59 -8.65 -16.16
C GLY A 84 2.84 -7.76 -16.27
N HIS A 85 3.22 -7.05 -15.20
CA HIS A 85 4.44 -6.24 -15.15
C HIS A 85 5.44 -6.72 -14.09
N ALA A 86 6.73 -6.44 -14.27
CA ALA A 86 7.77 -6.74 -13.30
C ALA A 86 7.75 -5.83 -12.04
N LYS A 87 6.87 -4.83 -12.00
CA LYS A 87 6.80 -3.82 -10.94
C LYS A 87 6.03 -4.37 -9.73
N THR A 88 6.64 -4.27 -8.55
CA THR A 88 6.07 -4.80 -7.30
C THR A 88 5.72 -3.74 -6.26
N GLU A 89 6.24 -2.52 -6.41
CA GLU A 89 6.01 -1.43 -5.46
C GLU A 89 5.88 -0.06 -6.14
N CYS A 90 5.11 0.84 -5.54
CA CYS A 90 4.92 2.18 -6.09
C CYS A 90 6.12 3.08 -5.78
N GLY A 91 6.46 3.98 -6.72
CA GLY A 91 7.58 4.94 -6.57
C GLY A 91 7.47 5.81 -5.32
N ILE A 92 6.25 6.10 -4.85
CA ILE A 92 5.98 6.86 -3.62
C ILE A 92 6.50 6.18 -2.34
N HIS A 93 6.85 4.90 -2.40
CA HIS A 93 7.33 4.12 -1.26
C HIS A 93 8.81 3.77 -1.34
N LEU A 94 9.42 3.91 -2.52
CA LEU A 94 10.82 3.60 -2.73
C LEU A 94 11.70 4.50 -1.86
N SER A 95 12.75 3.92 -1.30
CA SER A 95 13.84 4.66 -0.67
C SER A 95 14.63 5.42 -1.72
N GLY A 96 15.20 6.57 -1.34
CA GLY A 96 16.04 7.34 -2.24
C GLY A 96 15.29 8.32 -3.15
N LEU A 97 13.97 8.52 -2.97
CA LEU A 97 13.25 9.59 -3.68
C LEU A 97 13.90 10.96 -3.45
N GLU A 98 14.34 11.27 -2.23
CA GLU A 98 15.10 12.49 -1.97
C GLU A 98 16.40 12.53 -2.80
N LYS A 99 17.18 11.44 -2.81
CA LYS A 99 18.40 11.35 -3.63
C LYS A 99 18.10 11.52 -5.13
N SER A 100 17.11 10.83 -5.67
CA SER A 100 16.71 10.93 -7.08
C SER A 100 16.14 12.30 -7.46
N LEU A 101 15.43 12.98 -6.54
CA LEU A 101 14.95 14.36 -6.77
C LEU A 101 16.10 15.37 -6.72
N THR A 102 17.07 15.18 -5.82
CA THR A 102 18.28 16.00 -5.75
C THR A 102 19.16 15.81 -7.00
N ASP A 103 19.36 14.56 -7.43
CA ASP A 103 20.19 14.22 -8.60
C ASP A 103 19.55 14.67 -9.93
N ALA A 104 18.21 14.73 -10.03
CA ALA A 104 17.49 15.19 -11.22
C ALA A 104 17.33 16.72 -11.32
N SER A 105 17.73 17.45 -10.28
CA SER A 105 17.67 18.93 -10.22
C SER A 105 19.02 19.59 -10.51
N LEU A 106 20.00 18.81 -10.99
CA LEU A 106 21.32 19.21 -11.50
C LEU A 106 21.39 18.93 -13.01
#